data_AF-A0A7X9BY46-F1
#
_entry.id   AF-A0A7X9BY46-F1
#
_cell.length_a   1.000
_cell.length_b   1.000
_cell.length_c   1.000
_cell.angle_alpha   90.00
_cell.angle_beta   90.00
_cell.angle_gamma   90.00
#
_symmetry.space_group_name_H-M   'P 1'
#
loop_
_entity.id
_entity.type
_entity.pdbx_description
1 polymer ?
#
loop_
_entity_poly.entity_id
_entity_poly.type
_entity_poly.pdbx_seq_one_letter_code
_entity_poly.pdbx_strand_id
1 'polypeptide(L)'
;MREKTQLNFAQRWQTKLDAPRKAKAKKRRRIIGWVFLGVFIIILGSFPWLYKYKLGMDIAVVNQEIENLQELDFRVYERDTLQAKVNTLEETLEIIEENRMDPSEVLNRLQEYLPAGAVVNSFDMQKDKTLNASITFLSPLDVTFFWSMMNDSEYF
;
A
#
# COMPACT_ATOMS: atom_id res chain seq x y z
N MET A 1 -72.95 54.14 -56.21
CA MET A 1 -71.87 55.11 -55.94
C MET A 1 -70.54 54.39 -56.18
N ARG A 2 -69.72 54.87 -57.13
CA ARG A 2 -68.44 54.25 -57.49
C ARG A 2 -67.36 54.72 -56.51
N GLU A 3 -66.80 53.81 -55.73
CA GLU A 3 -65.64 54.09 -54.87
C GLU A 3 -64.46 54.55 -55.73
N LYS A 4 -64.04 55.80 -55.51
CA LYS A 4 -62.79 56.32 -56.08
C LYS A 4 -61.63 55.70 -55.30
N THR A 5 -61.13 54.57 -55.77
CA THR A 5 -59.82 54.05 -55.37
C THR A 5 -58.76 55.04 -55.85
N GLN A 6 -58.40 55.99 -54.99
CA GLN A 6 -57.23 56.84 -55.23
C GLN A 6 -55.99 55.94 -55.20
N LEU A 7 -55.55 55.55 -56.38
CA LEU A 7 -54.33 54.80 -56.58
C LEU A 7 -53.16 55.71 -56.18
N ASN A 8 -52.61 55.50 -54.99
CA ASN A 8 -51.45 56.24 -54.51
C ASN A 8 -50.20 55.84 -55.31
N PHE A 9 -50.03 56.45 -56.48
CA PHE A 9 -48.94 56.17 -57.42
C PHE A 9 -47.57 56.44 -56.81
N ALA A 10 -47.45 57.49 -55.99
CA ALA A 10 -46.21 57.84 -55.30
C ALA A 10 -45.76 56.73 -54.33
N GLN A 11 -46.69 56.22 -53.53
CA GLN A 11 -46.40 55.12 -52.61
C GLN A 11 -46.02 53.83 -53.35
N ARG A 12 -46.75 53.48 -54.43
CA ARG A 12 -46.40 52.31 -55.26
C ARG A 12 -45.03 52.45 -55.93
N TRP A 13 -44.67 53.66 -56.38
CA TRP A 13 -43.37 53.94 -56.99
C TRP A 13 -42.23 53.81 -55.99
N GLN A 14 -42.40 54.34 -54.78
CA GLN A 14 -41.42 54.21 -53.70
C GLN A 14 -41.23 52.75 -53.28
N THR A 15 -42.33 51.98 -53.17
CA THR A 15 -42.25 50.54 -52.89
C THR A 15 -41.54 49.78 -54.02
N LYS A 16 -41.72 50.16 -55.29
CA LYS A 16 -40.99 49.57 -56.43
C LYS A 16 -39.50 49.91 -56.42
N LEU A 17 -39.13 51.13 -56.03
CA LEU A 17 -37.72 51.54 -55.88
C LEU A 17 -37.02 50.83 -54.71
N ASP A 18 -37.74 50.60 -53.62
CA ASP A 18 -37.20 49.90 -52.43
C ASP A 18 -37.26 48.37 -52.54
N ALA A 19 -38.14 47.82 -53.38
CA ALA A 19 -38.27 46.38 -53.62
C ALA A 19 -36.93 45.69 -53.94
N PRO A 20 -36.07 46.18 -54.85
CA PRO A 20 -34.78 45.54 -55.13
C PRO A 20 -33.81 45.63 -53.94
N ARG A 21 -33.83 46.73 -53.16
CA ARG A 21 -32.99 46.88 -51.95
C ARG A 21 -33.44 45.91 -50.85
N LYS A 22 -34.75 45.82 -50.60
CA LYS A 22 -35.35 44.89 -49.62
C LYS A 22 -35.17 43.44 -50.04
N ALA A 23 -35.27 43.13 -51.33
CA ALA A 23 -35.01 41.79 -51.86
C ALA A 23 -33.55 41.36 -51.68
N LYS A 24 -32.59 42.25 -51.97
CA LYS A 24 -31.16 42.00 -51.69
C LYS A 24 -30.88 41.79 -50.20
N ALA A 25 -31.47 42.62 -49.33
CA ALA A 25 -31.33 42.46 -47.88
C ALA A 25 -31.93 41.14 -47.37
N LYS A 26 -33.10 40.74 -47.87
CA LYS A 26 -33.74 39.46 -47.53
C LYS A 26 -32.90 38.27 -47.99
N LYS A 27 -32.34 38.31 -49.21
CA LYS A 27 -31.42 37.28 -49.72
C LYS A 27 -30.16 37.19 -48.86
N ARG A 28 -29.56 38.33 -48.49
CA ARG A 28 -28.37 38.38 -47.61
C ARG A 28 -28.66 37.79 -46.23
N ARG A 29 -29.77 38.17 -45.59
CA ARG A 29 -30.19 37.60 -44.30
C ARG A 29 -30.42 36.08 -44.40
N ARG A 30 -31.02 35.61 -45.49
CA ARG A 30 -31.21 34.17 -45.72
C ARG A 30 -29.87 33.43 -45.83
N ILE A 31 -28.92 33.97 -46.60
CA ILE A 31 -27.57 33.38 -46.75
C ILE A 31 -26.86 33.34 -45.38
N ILE A 32 -26.87 34.45 -44.64
CA ILE A 32 -26.27 34.51 -43.31
C ILE A 32 -26.92 33.47 -42.37
N GLY A 33 -28.24 33.33 -42.40
CA GLY A 33 -28.96 32.30 -41.63
C GLY A 33 -28.49 30.89 -41.96
N TRP A 34 -28.33 30.56 -43.25
CA TRP A 34 -27.81 29.25 -43.67
C TRP A 34 -26.35 29.02 -43.25
N VAL A 35 -25.51 30.06 -43.28
CA VAL A 35 -24.13 29.98 -42.81
C VAL A 35 -24.08 29.69 -41.30
N PHE A 36 -24.86 30.42 -40.50
CA PHE A 36 -24.93 30.16 -39.06
C PHE A 36 -25.46 28.77 -38.74
N LEU A 37 -26.50 28.30 -39.46
CA LEU A 37 -27.02 26.95 -39.29
C LEU A 37 -25.95 25.89 -39.62
N GLY A 38 -25.19 26.06 -40.70
CA GLY A 38 -24.11 25.16 -41.08
C GLY A 38 -23.02 25.09 -40.01
N VAL A 39 -22.56 26.24 -39.51
CA VAL A 39 -21.57 26.30 -38.43
C VAL A 39 -22.09 25.64 -37.15
N PHE A 40 -23.36 25.88 -36.80
CA PHE A 40 -23.98 25.29 -35.62
C PHE A 40 -24.01 23.75 -35.68
N ILE A 41 -24.34 23.19 -36.84
CA ILE A 41 -24.32 21.73 -37.05
C ILE A 41 -22.90 21.17 -36.92
N ILE A 42 -21.89 21.86 -37.45
CA ILE A 42 -20.49 21.43 -37.33
C ILE A 42 -20.05 21.42 -35.86
N ILE A 43 -20.37 22.46 -35.09
CA ILE A 43 -20.03 22.53 -33.66
C ILE A 43 -20.71 21.39 -32.90
N LEU A 44 -22.01 21.17 -33.10
CA LEU A 44 -22.75 20.06 -32.48
C LEU A 44 -22.18 18.70 -32.88
N GLY A 45 -21.82 18.50 -34.15
CA GLY A 45 -21.23 17.27 -34.65
C GLY A 45 -19.82 17.00 -34.13
N SER A 46 -19.07 18.05 -33.79
CA SER A 46 -17.72 17.95 -33.21
C SER A 46 -17.73 17.69 -31.71
N PHE A 47 -18.84 17.99 -31.02
CA PHE A 47 -18.97 17.85 -29.56
C PHE A 47 -18.72 16.43 -29.04
N PRO A 48 -19.23 15.35 -29.68
CA PRO A 48 -18.95 13.98 -29.27
C PRO A 48 -17.46 13.62 -29.32
N TRP A 49 -16.71 14.19 -30.28
CA TRP A 49 -15.29 13.90 -30.42
C TRP A 49 -14.47 14.57 -29.31
N LEU A 50 -14.77 15.83 -29.00
CA LEU A 50 -14.19 16.54 -27.86
C LEU A 50 -14.49 15.84 -26.53
N TYR A 51 -15.71 15.34 -26.36
CA TYR A 51 -16.11 14.60 -25.17
C TYR A 51 -15.34 13.27 -25.02
N LYS A 52 -15.21 12.51 -26.12
CA LYS A 52 -14.40 11.28 -26.13
C LYS A 52 -12.93 11.55 -25.81
N TYR A 53 -12.38 12.64 -26.34
CA TYR A 53 -10.99 13.02 -26.06
C TYR A 53 -10.78 13.31 -24.58
N LYS A 54 -11.68 14.09 -23.96
CA LYS A 54 -11.64 14.36 -22.52
C LYS A 54 -11.75 13.07 -21.70
N LEU A 55 -12.71 12.20 -22.03
CA LEU A 55 -12.87 10.91 -21.38
C LEU A 55 -11.59 10.05 -21.45
N GLY A 56 -10.91 10.04 -22.60
CA GLY A 56 -9.66 9.30 -22.75
C GLY A 56 -8.55 9.82 -21.82
N MET A 57 -8.46 11.14 -21.65
CA MET A 57 -7.54 11.74 -20.69
C MET A 57 -7.89 11.39 -19.25
N ASP A 58 -9.16 11.51 -18.87
CA ASP A 58 -9.62 11.21 -17.52
C ASP A 58 -9.37 9.74 -17.17
N ILE A 59 -9.61 8.82 -18.11
CA ILE A 59 -9.31 7.38 -17.96
C ILE A 59 -7.79 7.15 -17.80
N ALA A 60 -6.95 7.85 -18.55
CA ALA A 60 -5.50 7.69 -18.46
C ALA A 60 -4.98 8.11 -17.08
N VAL A 61 -5.48 9.23 -16.53
CA VAL A 61 -5.12 9.69 -15.17
C VAL A 61 -5.55 8.67 -14.12
N VAL A 62 -6.78 8.18 -14.20
CA VAL A 62 -7.30 7.18 -13.25
C VAL A 62 -6.52 5.87 -13.34
N ASN A 63 -6.20 5.39 -14.54
CA ASN A 63 -5.41 4.17 -14.71
C ASN A 63 -4.01 4.31 -14.10
N GLN A 64 -3.37 5.47 -14.27
CA GLN A 64 -2.08 5.74 -13.66
C GLN A 64 -2.15 5.75 -12.13
N GLU A 65 -3.25 6.26 -11.55
CA GLU A 65 -3.48 6.21 -10.10
C GLU A 65 -3.69 4.77 -9.61
N ILE A 66 -4.43 3.95 -10.36
CA ILE A 66 -4.62 2.53 -10.07
C ILE A 66 -3.29 1.78 -10.10
N GLU A 67 -2.44 2.00 -11.10
CA GLU A 67 -1.12 1.37 -11.19
C GLU A 67 -0.24 1.71 -9.98
N ASN A 68 -0.23 2.97 -9.55
CA ASN A 68 0.52 3.40 -8.36
C ASN A 68 0.01 2.72 -7.09
N LEU A 69 -1.31 2.54 -6.95
CA LEU A 69 -1.90 1.84 -5.80
C LEU A 69 -1.56 0.35 -5.81
N GLN A 70 -1.52 -0.30 -6.98
CA GLN A 70 -1.11 -1.70 -7.09
C GLN A 70 0.35 -1.91 -6.67
N GLU A 71 1.26 -0.99 -7.01
CA GLU A 71 2.64 -1.06 -6.54
C GLU A 71 2.71 -0.92 -5.00
N LEU A 72 1.89 -0.03 -4.43
CA LEU A 72 1.82 0.14 -2.98
C LEU A 72 1.31 -1.13 -2.28
N ASP A 73 0.25 -1.75 -2.80
CA ASP A 73 -0.28 -3.02 -2.27
C ASP A 73 0.77 -4.13 -2.29
N PHE A 74 1.57 -4.22 -3.36
CA PHE A 74 2.66 -5.19 -3.44
C PHE A 74 3.72 -4.95 -2.36
N ARG A 75 4.11 -3.69 -2.14
CA ARG A 75 5.09 -3.33 -1.10
C ARG A 75 4.57 -3.60 0.31
N VAL A 76 3.28 -3.35 0.57
CA VAL A 76 2.65 -3.68 1.87
C VAL A 76 2.63 -5.19 2.09
N TYR A 77 2.25 -5.97 1.07
CA TYR A 77 2.28 -7.42 1.14
C TYR A 77 3.70 -7.96 1.43
N GLU A 78 4.72 -7.46 0.73
CA GLU A 78 6.11 -7.82 0.98
C GLU A 78 6.52 -7.51 2.43
N ARG A 79 6.19 -6.32 2.93
CA ARG A 79 6.45 -5.91 4.31
C ARG A 79 5.79 -6.83 5.32
N ASP A 80 4.52 -7.18 5.13
CA ASP A 80 3.80 -8.04 6.07
C ASP A 80 4.33 -9.48 6.06
N THR A 81 4.72 -10.01 4.90
CA THR A 81 5.38 -11.33 4.84
C THR A 81 6.75 -11.34 5.52
N LEU A 82 7.52 -10.26 5.40
CA LEU A 82 8.80 -10.12 6.10
C LEU A 82 8.59 -9.98 7.61
N GLN A 83 7.60 -9.19 8.05
CA GLN A 83 7.26 -9.07 9.47
C GLN A 83 6.84 -10.41 10.07
N ALA A 84 6.03 -11.20 9.35
CA ALA A 84 5.65 -12.54 9.79
C ALA A 84 6.89 -13.45 9.98
N LYS A 85 7.87 -13.39 9.06
CA LYS A 85 9.13 -14.13 9.20
C LYS A 85 9.94 -13.67 10.41
N VAL A 86 10.02 -12.36 10.65
CA VAL A 86 10.71 -11.82 11.83
C VAL A 86 10.07 -12.33 13.11
N ASN A 87 8.74 -12.25 13.23
CA ASN A 87 8.04 -12.75 14.41
C ASN A 87 8.27 -14.26 14.63
N THR A 88 8.27 -15.07 13.56
CA THR A 88 8.58 -16.50 13.70
C THR A 88 10.01 -16.75 14.14
N LEU A 89 10.97 -15.93 13.69
CA LEU A 89 12.37 -16.04 14.10
C LEU A 89 12.56 -15.62 15.56
N GLU A 90 11.90 -14.55 15.99
CA GLU A 90 11.89 -14.11 17.40
C GLU A 90 11.29 -15.19 18.30
N GLU A 91 10.15 -15.77 17.94
CA GLU A 91 9.53 -16.86 18.70
C GLU A 91 10.45 -18.09 18.77
N THR A 92 11.13 -18.44 17.67
CA THR A 92 12.12 -19.53 17.71
C THR A 92 13.35 -19.19 18.54
N LEU A 93 13.79 -17.93 18.55
CA LEU A 93 14.91 -17.48 19.39
C LEU A 93 14.53 -17.50 20.86
N GLU A 94 13.31 -17.06 21.21
CA GLU A 94 12.78 -17.12 22.56
C GLU A 94 12.71 -18.58 23.05
N ILE A 95 12.23 -19.51 22.22
CA ILE A 95 12.24 -20.95 22.55
C ILE A 95 13.67 -21.49 22.71
N ILE A 96 14.63 -21.03 21.89
CA ILE A 96 16.03 -21.45 21.98
C ILE A 96 16.70 -20.85 23.22
N GLU A 97 16.41 -19.60 23.58
CA GLU A 97 16.92 -18.93 24.78
C GLU A 97 16.31 -19.53 26.05
N GLU A 98 14.99 -19.77 26.08
CA GLU A 98 14.31 -20.40 27.21
C GLU A 98 14.81 -21.85 27.43
N ASN A 99 15.21 -22.55 26.37
CA ASN A 99 15.82 -23.88 26.46
C ASN A 99 17.35 -23.88 26.59
N ARG A 100 18.03 -22.73 26.44
CA ARG A 100 19.45 -22.61 26.75
C ARG A 100 19.58 -22.44 28.27
N MET A 101 19.67 -23.56 28.98
CA MET A 101 20.25 -23.54 30.31
C MET A 101 21.69 -23.04 30.19
N ASP A 102 22.05 -21.97 30.90
CA ASP A 102 23.42 -21.46 30.92
C ASP A 102 24.29 -22.41 31.77
N PRO A 103 25.15 -23.23 31.14
CA PRO A 103 26.00 -24.17 31.86
C PRO A 103 26.99 -23.45 32.79
N SER A 104 27.24 -22.15 32.56
CA SER A 104 28.10 -21.33 33.39
C SER A 104 27.49 -21.07 34.76
N GLU A 105 26.17 -20.88 34.85
CA GLU A 105 25.50 -20.66 36.13
C GLU A 105 25.55 -21.91 37.00
N VAL A 106 25.30 -23.08 36.39
CA VAL A 106 25.36 -24.37 37.08
C VAL A 106 26.79 -24.72 37.49
N LEU A 107 27.77 -24.47 36.62
CA LEU A 107 29.18 -24.68 36.92
C LEU A 107 29.66 -23.76 38.06
N ASN A 108 29.24 -22.49 38.07
CA ASN A 108 29.60 -21.54 39.13
C ASN A 108 29.05 -21.98 40.49
N ARG A 109 27.77 -22.40 40.55
CA ARG A 109 27.19 -22.96 41.79
C ARG A 109 27.89 -24.24 42.22
N LEU A 110 28.22 -25.12 41.28
CA LEU A 110 28.94 -26.35 41.59
C LEU A 110 30.33 -26.04 42.18
N GLN A 111 31.03 -25.02 41.69
CA GLN A 111 32.31 -24.56 42.26
C GLN A 111 32.19 -23.99 43.67
N GLU A 112 31.10 -23.31 44.02
CA GLU A 112 30.89 -22.76 45.38
C GLU A 112 30.77 -23.85 46.45
N TYR A 113 30.25 -25.03 46.08
CA TYR A 113 30.04 -26.15 46.99
C TYR A 113 31.16 -27.19 46.97
N LEU A 114 32.16 -27.03 46.09
CA LEU A 114 33.29 -27.93 46.05
C LEU A 114 34.26 -27.68 47.22
N PRO A 115 34.68 -28.72 47.95
CA PRO A 115 35.65 -28.58 49.01
C PRO A 115 37.01 -28.12 48.46
N ALA A 116 37.76 -27.38 49.27
CA ALA A 116 39.02 -26.77 48.87
C ALA A 116 40.00 -27.82 48.33
N GLY A 117 40.36 -27.68 47.05
CA GLY A 117 41.29 -28.58 46.35
C GLY A 117 40.64 -29.74 45.59
N ALA A 118 39.31 -29.81 45.52
CA ALA A 118 38.62 -30.65 44.54
C ALA A 118 38.82 -30.10 43.12
N VAL A 119 38.97 -31.01 42.15
CA VAL A 119 39.20 -30.68 40.74
C VAL A 119 38.06 -31.23 39.89
N VAL A 120 37.41 -30.35 39.12
CA VAL A 120 36.44 -30.76 38.10
C VAL A 120 37.21 -31.15 36.84
N ASN A 121 37.18 -32.44 36.50
CA ASN A 121 37.88 -32.98 35.33
C ASN A 121 37.06 -32.86 34.05
N SER A 122 35.74 -33.05 34.16
CA SER A 122 34.81 -32.90 33.05
C SER A 122 33.46 -32.42 33.53
N PHE A 123 32.82 -31.58 32.74
CA PHE A 123 31.47 -31.09 32.94
C PHE A 123 30.78 -31.11 31.58
N ASP A 124 29.72 -31.90 31.46
CA ASP A 124 28.90 -32.00 30.26
C ASP A 124 27.42 -31.91 30.64
N MET A 125 26.70 -31.06 29.91
CA MET A 125 25.28 -30.83 30.13
C MET A 125 24.54 -31.31 28.89
N GLN A 126 23.76 -32.38 29.03
CA GLN A 126 23.08 -33.03 27.92
C GLN A 126 21.77 -32.32 27.59
N LYS A 127 21.30 -32.50 26.35
CA LYS A 127 20.08 -31.85 25.82
C LYS A 127 18.79 -32.24 26.56
N ASP A 128 18.81 -33.33 27.32
CA ASP A 128 17.72 -33.83 28.14
C ASP A 128 17.72 -33.22 29.56
N LYS A 129 18.51 -32.16 29.79
CA LYS A 129 18.69 -31.48 31.07
C LYS A 129 19.40 -32.36 32.13
N THR A 130 20.05 -33.44 31.71
CA THR A 130 20.92 -34.22 32.60
C THR A 130 22.33 -33.62 32.65
N LEU A 131 22.92 -33.64 33.85
CA LEU A 131 24.24 -33.09 34.11
C LEU A 131 25.20 -34.22 34.47
N ASN A 132 26.31 -34.29 33.73
CA ASN A 132 27.39 -35.24 33.98
C ASN A 132 28.65 -34.47 34.36
N ALA A 133 29.08 -34.63 35.62
CA ALA A 133 30.32 -34.05 36.12
C ALA A 133 31.25 -35.15 36.63
N SER A 134 32.53 -35.06 36.28
CA SER A 134 33.60 -35.86 36.87
C SER A 134 34.42 -34.98 37.80
N ILE A 135 34.43 -35.30 39.08
CA ILE A 135 35.09 -34.53 40.13
C ILE A 135 36.08 -35.44 40.84
N THR A 136 37.31 -34.97 41.02
CA THR A 136 38.31 -35.61 41.88
C THR A 136 38.38 -34.90 43.21
N PHE A 137 38.25 -35.66 44.30
CA PHE A 137 38.36 -35.19 45.68
C PHE A 137 39.72 -35.59 46.26
N LEU A 138 40.25 -34.77 47.16
CA LEU A 138 41.52 -35.03 47.83
C LEU A 138 41.40 -36.09 48.94
N SER A 139 40.24 -36.18 49.60
CA SER A 139 39.99 -37.12 50.69
C SER A 139 38.66 -37.87 50.52
N PRO A 140 38.58 -39.15 50.95
CA PRO A 140 37.31 -39.88 51.01
C PRO A 140 36.25 -39.22 51.91
N LEU A 141 36.67 -38.48 52.94
CA LEU A 141 35.76 -37.70 53.79
C LEU A 141 35.06 -36.59 52.99
N ASP A 142 35.80 -35.91 52.12
CA ASP A 142 35.27 -34.82 51.28
C ASP A 142 34.20 -35.33 50.31
N VAL A 143 34.36 -36.57 49.82
CA VAL A 143 33.36 -37.25 48.98
C VAL A 143 32.06 -37.44 49.76
N THR A 144 32.14 -37.92 50.99
CA THR A 144 30.94 -38.18 51.82
C THR A 144 30.22 -36.89 52.21
N PHE A 145 30.96 -35.83 52.53
CA PHE A 145 30.40 -34.51 52.82
C PHE A 145 29.71 -33.91 51.60
N PHE A 146 30.38 -33.95 50.44
CA PHE A 146 29.81 -33.46 49.19
C PHE A 146 28.55 -34.26 48.80
N TRP A 147 28.57 -35.59 48.92
CA TRP A 147 27.42 -36.42 48.60
C TRP A 147 26.24 -36.18 49.53
N SER A 148 26.49 -36.05 50.84
CA SER A 148 25.44 -35.72 51.81
C SER A 148 24.85 -34.34 51.53
N MET A 149 25.68 -33.37 51.18
CA MET A 149 25.24 -32.01 50.87
C MET A 149 24.40 -31.96 49.60
N MET A 150 24.82 -32.67 48.54
CA MET A 150 24.07 -32.76 47.28
C MET A 150 22.73 -33.48 47.46
N ASN A 151 22.68 -34.54 48.28
CA ASN A 151 21.47 -35.32 48.53
C ASN A 151 20.41 -34.55 49.36
N ASP A 152 20.84 -33.63 50.22
CA ASP A 152 19.94 -32.75 50.99
C ASP A 152 19.66 -31.42 50.28
N SER A 153 20.38 -31.10 49.20
CA SER A 153 20.21 -29.85 48.46
C SER A 153 19.00 -29.94 47.52
N GLU A 154 18.02 -29.04 47.66
CA GLU A 154 16.94 -28.85 46.66
C GLU A 154 17.44 -28.15 45.37
N TYR A 155 18.76 -28.10 45.17
CA TYR A 155 19.42 -27.22 44.20
C TYR A 155 19.79 -27.93 42.89
N PHE A 156 19.50 -29.24 42.76
CA PHE A 156 19.75 -30.06 41.57
C PHE A 156 18.62 -31.06 41.31
#